data_AF-A0AAJ5JBJ2-F1
#
_entry.id   AF-A0AAJ5JBJ2-F1
#
_cell.length_a   1.000
_cell.length_b   1.000
_cell.length_c   1.000
_cell.angle_alpha   90.00
_cell.angle_beta   90.00
_cell.angle_gamma   90.00
#
_symmetry.space_group_name_H-M   'P 1'
#
loop_
_entity.id
_entity.type
_entity.pdbx_description
1 polymer ?
#
loop_
_entity_poly.entity_id
_entity_poly.type
_entity_poly.pdbx_seq_one_letter_code
_entity_poly.pdbx_strand_id
1 'polypeptide(L)'
;MVVPQGDLQPTDLLSVTWSGTAGAGSHTTTPAPISTIGREIPVPVSVIAFNLGKPVTVTYTVTRGSSASQDSLPFTLNVQTLPVSELKQPLILEAANSGEGPELDITALTAGGTMRFLTWPHIAVGQFVWLDLLGFKANGDPHNTRLMKAPGSYVNQGWIDQGWMDLKVPYSYLKDLGMAGI
;
A
#
# COMPACT_ATOMS: atom_id res chain seq x y z
N MET A 1 24.37 -2.66 -20.01
CA MET A 1 24.10 -4.08 -19.68
C MET A 1 25.23 -4.90 -20.28
N VAL A 2 26.10 -5.50 -19.48
CA VAL A 2 27.16 -6.41 -19.97
C VAL A 2 27.14 -7.65 -19.08
N VAL A 3 26.73 -8.77 -19.67
CA VAL A 3 26.90 -10.13 -19.14
C VAL A 3 28.36 -10.53 -19.39
N PRO A 4 29.07 -11.23 -18.50
CA PRO A 4 30.37 -11.80 -18.80
C PRO A 4 30.30 -12.58 -20.11
N GLN A 5 31.25 -12.32 -21.01
CA GLN A 5 31.31 -12.85 -22.37
C GLN A 5 31.70 -14.35 -22.35
N GLY A 6 30.76 -15.17 -21.89
CA GLY A 6 30.72 -16.62 -22.03
C GLY A 6 29.26 -17.01 -22.06
N ASP A 7 28.87 -17.88 -23.01
CA ASP A 7 27.47 -18.24 -23.19
C ASP A 7 26.88 -18.79 -21.88
N LEU A 8 25.92 -18.05 -21.31
CA LEU A 8 25.12 -18.52 -20.19
C LEU A 8 24.45 -19.83 -20.60
N GLN A 9 24.63 -20.86 -19.79
CA GLN A 9 24.05 -22.17 -20.05
C GLN A 9 22.69 -22.27 -19.35
N PRO A 10 21.70 -22.95 -19.94
CA PRO A 10 20.41 -23.17 -19.30
C PRO A 10 20.51 -23.83 -17.91
N THR A 11 21.59 -24.56 -17.64
CA THR A 11 21.88 -25.24 -16.37
C THR A 11 22.64 -24.38 -15.36
N ASP A 12 23.13 -23.20 -15.74
CA ASP A 12 23.78 -22.31 -14.79
C ASP A 12 22.77 -21.88 -13.72
N LEU A 13 23.20 -21.82 -12.47
CA LEU A 13 22.35 -21.36 -11.38
C LEU A 13 22.39 -19.83 -11.32
N LEU A 14 21.23 -19.21 -11.41
CA LEU A 14 21.02 -17.78 -11.29
C LEU A 14 20.37 -17.48 -9.94
N SER A 15 20.91 -16.46 -9.27
CA SER A 15 20.29 -15.84 -8.10
C SER A 15 20.27 -14.33 -8.29
N VAL A 16 19.20 -13.66 -7.88
CA VAL A 16 19.05 -12.22 -7.99
C VAL A 16 18.87 -11.62 -6.61
N THR A 17 19.63 -10.55 -6.36
CA THR A 17 19.62 -9.82 -5.11
C THR A 17 19.06 -8.43 -5.34
N TRP A 18 17.97 -8.13 -4.66
CA TRP A 18 17.37 -6.83 -4.47
C TRP A 18 17.86 -6.25 -3.15
N SER A 19 18.75 -5.27 -3.23
CA SER A 19 19.28 -4.55 -2.07
C SER A 19 18.58 -3.20 -1.93
N GLY A 20 17.62 -3.13 -1.01
CA GLY A 20 16.86 -1.91 -0.70
C GLY A 20 16.98 -1.51 0.77
N THR A 21 15.89 -1.01 1.34
CA THR A 21 15.81 -0.66 2.76
C THR A 21 16.13 -1.88 3.62
N ALA A 22 17.03 -1.71 4.61
CA ALA A 22 17.49 -2.79 5.47
C ALA A 22 16.34 -3.58 6.12
N GLY A 23 16.49 -4.90 6.19
CA GLY A 23 15.43 -5.80 6.64
C GLY A 23 14.44 -6.09 5.51
N ALA A 24 13.17 -5.74 5.71
CA ALA A 24 12.08 -6.17 4.85
C ALA A 24 12.06 -5.53 3.45
N GLY A 25 12.92 -4.54 3.18
CA GLY A 25 13.09 -3.93 1.86
C GLY A 25 14.18 -4.60 1.01
N SER A 26 14.78 -5.70 1.45
CA SER A 26 15.75 -6.47 0.68
C SER A 26 15.29 -7.91 0.47
N HIS A 27 15.69 -8.50 -0.66
CA HIS A 27 15.33 -9.87 -1.01
C HIS A 27 16.39 -10.50 -1.91
N THR A 28 16.72 -11.76 -1.66
CA THR A 28 17.54 -12.56 -2.56
C THR A 28 16.77 -13.82 -2.91
N THR A 29 16.66 -14.11 -4.20
CA THR A 29 16.01 -15.33 -4.67
C THR A 29 16.83 -16.56 -4.31
N THR A 30 16.20 -17.72 -4.19
CA THR A 30 16.96 -18.98 -4.12
C THR A 30 17.63 -19.24 -5.48
N PRO A 31 18.91 -19.65 -5.52
CA PRO A 31 19.56 -20.00 -6.78
C PRO A 31 18.82 -21.12 -7.51
N ALA A 32 18.55 -20.94 -8.80
CA ALA A 32 17.91 -21.97 -9.63
C ALA A 32 18.41 -21.91 -11.09
N PRO A 33 18.26 -22.99 -11.87
CA PRO A 33 18.73 -23.01 -13.25
C PRO A 33 18.12 -21.86 -14.08
N ILE A 34 18.92 -21.26 -14.96
CA ILE A 34 18.44 -20.22 -15.89
C ILE A 34 17.24 -20.71 -16.71
N SER A 35 17.22 -22.00 -17.09
CA SER A 35 16.09 -22.63 -17.79
C SER A 35 14.78 -22.62 -17.00
N THR A 36 14.85 -22.52 -15.67
CA THR A 36 13.71 -22.54 -14.76
C THR A 36 13.26 -21.14 -14.36
N ILE A 37 14.21 -20.27 -13.99
CA ILE A 37 13.91 -18.87 -13.60
C ILE A 37 13.46 -18.03 -14.80
N GLY A 38 14.05 -18.25 -15.99
CA GLY A 38 13.77 -17.42 -17.15
C GLY A 38 14.24 -15.96 -16.97
N ARG A 39 13.42 -15.01 -17.43
CA ARG A 39 13.74 -13.56 -17.40
C ARG A 39 12.91 -12.77 -16.39
N GLU A 40 11.90 -13.41 -15.81
CA GLU A 40 11.00 -12.80 -14.84
C GLU A 40 11.38 -13.26 -13.45
N ILE A 41 11.91 -12.34 -12.66
CA ILE A 41 12.39 -12.63 -11.31
C ILE A 41 11.30 -12.23 -10.33
N PRO A 42 10.68 -13.19 -9.61
CA PRO A 42 9.66 -12.85 -8.64
C PRO A 42 10.29 -12.09 -7.47
N VAL A 43 9.78 -10.89 -7.19
CA VAL A 43 10.11 -10.10 -6.00
C VAL A 43 8.83 -9.95 -5.17
N PRO A 44 8.82 -10.28 -3.87
CA PRO A 44 7.64 -10.11 -3.03
C PRO A 44 7.14 -8.66 -3.05
N VAL A 45 5.84 -8.47 -3.17
CA VAL A 45 5.22 -7.13 -3.20
C VAL A 45 5.54 -6.32 -1.94
N SER A 46 5.72 -6.97 -0.80
CA SER A 46 6.14 -6.33 0.45
C SER A 46 7.50 -5.64 0.32
N VAL A 47 8.46 -6.25 -0.40
CA VAL A 47 9.80 -5.70 -0.64
C VAL A 47 9.70 -4.39 -1.43
N ILE A 48 8.77 -4.31 -2.39
CA ILE A 48 8.51 -3.10 -3.16
C ILE A 48 7.94 -2.00 -2.25
N ALA A 49 6.97 -2.35 -1.40
CA ALA A 49 6.33 -1.42 -0.48
C ALA A 49 7.33 -0.71 0.46
N PHE A 50 8.33 -1.43 0.97
CA PHE A 50 9.38 -0.85 1.83
C PHE A 50 10.35 0.09 1.10
N ASN A 51 10.33 0.10 -0.23
CA ASN A 51 11.22 0.90 -1.06
C ASN A 51 10.53 2.04 -1.82
N LEU A 52 9.24 2.27 -1.62
CA LEU A 52 8.52 3.38 -2.29
C LEU A 52 9.26 4.71 -2.17
N GLY A 53 9.47 5.37 -3.31
CA GLY A 53 10.19 6.64 -3.41
C GLY A 53 11.71 6.55 -3.21
N LYS A 54 12.30 5.35 -3.17
CA LYS A 54 13.73 5.13 -2.94
C LYS A 54 14.39 4.35 -4.08
N PRO A 55 15.69 4.60 -4.34
CA PRO A 55 16.47 3.73 -5.20
C PRO A 55 16.76 2.40 -4.51
N VAL A 56 16.87 1.35 -5.31
CA VAL A 56 17.32 0.01 -4.90
C VAL A 56 18.43 -0.44 -5.84
N THR A 57 19.32 -1.30 -5.37
CA THR A 57 20.35 -1.91 -6.20
C THR A 57 20.01 -3.36 -6.48
N VAL A 58 19.97 -3.72 -7.76
CA VAL A 58 19.75 -5.08 -8.23
C VAL A 58 21.06 -5.64 -8.75
N THR A 59 21.44 -6.81 -8.27
CA THR A 59 22.54 -7.62 -8.81
C THR A 59 22.05 -9.02 -9.10
N TYR A 60 22.72 -9.74 -9.99
CA TYR A 60 22.55 -11.17 -10.14
C TYR A 60 23.88 -11.89 -10.01
N THR A 61 23.82 -13.12 -9.51
CA THR A 61 24.97 -14.01 -9.32
C THR A 61 24.73 -15.26 -10.16
N VAL A 62 25.72 -15.63 -10.97
CA VAL A 62 25.72 -16.87 -11.77
C VAL A 62 26.74 -17.84 -11.20
N THR A 63 26.33 -19.09 -11.01
CA THR A 63 27.22 -20.18 -10.58
C THR A 63 27.14 -21.34 -11.56
N ARG A 64 28.29 -21.80 -12.06
CA ARG A 64 28.42 -22.94 -12.99
C ARG A 64 29.14 -24.10 -12.32
N GLY A 65 28.41 -25.15 -11.97
CA GLY A 65 28.96 -26.31 -11.27
C GLY A 65 29.67 -25.90 -9.97
N SER A 66 30.92 -26.33 -9.80
CA SER A 66 31.77 -25.96 -8.66
C SER A 66 32.65 -24.73 -8.91
N SER A 67 32.42 -23.98 -10.00
CA SER A 67 33.21 -22.79 -10.33
C SER A 67 32.89 -21.66 -9.37
N ALA A 68 33.82 -20.72 -9.20
CA ALA A 68 33.54 -19.50 -8.44
C ALA A 68 32.34 -18.75 -9.03
N SER A 69 31.45 -18.29 -8.16
CA SER A 69 30.30 -17.48 -8.54
C SER A 69 30.74 -16.15 -9.16
N GLN A 70 30.00 -15.69 -10.17
CA GLN A 70 30.24 -14.42 -10.84
C GLN A 70 29.05 -13.49 -10.64
N ASP A 71 29.32 -12.33 -10.05
CA ASP A 71 28.32 -11.29 -9.86
C ASP A 71 28.25 -10.36 -11.08
N SER A 72 27.04 -9.87 -11.34
CA SER A 72 26.80 -8.81 -12.31
C SER A 72 27.31 -7.47 -11.79
N LEU A 73 27.46 -6.52 -12.71
CA LEU A 73 27.48 -5.11 -12.31
C LEU A 73 26.16 -4.74 -11.61
N PRO A 74 26.19 -3.86 -10.59
CA PRO A 74 24.99 -3.37 -9.94
C PRO A 74 24.15 -2.53 -10.90
N PHE A 75 22.84 -2.72 -10.84
CA PHE A 75 21.85 -1.91 -11.55
C PHE A 75 20.98 -1.16 -10.54
N THR A 76 20.96 0.17 -10.62
CA THR A 76 20.10 0.99 -9.77
C THR A 76 18.71 1.12 -10.40
N LEU A 77 17.70 0.68 -9.67
CA LEU A 77 16.29 0.85 -10.03
C LEU A 77 15.66 1.86 -9.08
N ASN A 78 14.93 2.84 -9.64
CA ASN A 78 14.20 3.81 -8.83
C ASN A 78 12.77 3.31 -8.62
N VAL A 79 12.41 3.01 -7.38
CA VAL A 79 11.03 2.67 -7.03
C VAL A 79 10.24 3.97 -6.87
N GLN A 80 9.19 4.12 -7.66
CA GLN A 80 8.34 5.32 -7.66
C GLN A 80 7.61 5.47 -6.32
N THR A 81 7.13 6.67 -6.04
CA THR A 81 6.18 6.91 -4.95
C THR A 81 4.81 6.34 -5.30
N LEU A 82 3.98 6.07 -4.29
CA LEU A 82 2.57 5.74 -4.50
C LEU A 82 1.81 7.02 -4.86
N PRO A 83 1.14 7.11 -6.04
CA PRO A 83 0.38 8.30 -6.40
C PRO A 83 -0.79 8.53 -5.44
N VAL A 84 -1.05 9.79 -5.08
CA VAL A 84 -2.19 10.14 -4.21
C VAL A 84 -3.52 9.73 -4.83
N SER A 85 -3.62 9.68 -6.17
CA SER A 85 -4.81 9.22 -6.89
C SER A 85 -5.15 7.74 -6.66
N GLU A 86 -4.19 6.93 -6.21
CA GLU A 86 -4.41 5.53 -5.80
C GLU A 86 -4.97 5.44 -4.37
N LEU A 87 -4.87 6.51 -3.59
CA LEU A 87 -5.49 6.62 -2.27
C LEU A 87 -6.90 7.18 -2.44
N LYS A 88 -7.84 6.28 -2.73
CA LYS A 88 -9.25 6.67 -2.93
C LYS A 88 -9.81 7.32 -1.67
N GLN A 89 -10.52 8.43 -1.87
CA GLN A 89 -11.13 9.17 -0.79
C GLN A 89 -12.18 8.28 -0.08
N PRO A 90 -12.23 8.28 1.26
CA PRO A 90 -13.30 7.63 2.00
C PRO A 90 -14.65 8.30 1.74
N LEU A 91 -15.72 7.51 1.71
CA LEU A 91 -17.08 7.98 1.44
C LEU A 91 -17.95 7.87 2.68
N ILE A 92 -18.86 8.81 2.91
CA ILE A 92 -20.01 8.60 3.80
C ILE A 92 -21.17 8.16 2.93
N LEU A 93 -21.59 6.91 3.04
CA LEU A 93 -22.54 6.30 2.11
C LEU A 93 -23.93 6.96 2.10
N GLU A 94 -24.30 7.63 3.18
CA GLU A 94 -25.55 8.37 3.32
C GLU A 94 -25.51 9.78 2.69
N ALA A 95 -24.37 10.23 2.18
CA ALA A 95 -24.33 11.44 1.37
C ALA A 95 -24.99 11.18 -0.01
N ALA A 96 -25.33 12.26 -0.71
CA ALA A 96 -25.93 12.22 -2.04
C ALA A 96 -25.16 11.26 -2.98
N ASN A 97 -25.86 10.67 -3.95
CA ASN A 97 -25.28 9.71 -4.90
C ASN A 97 -24.50 8.56 -4.24
N SER A 98 -25.00 8.04 -3.10
CA SER A 98 -24.35 6.95 -2.34
C SER A 98 -22.92 7.27 -1.87
N GLY A 99 -22.67 8.53 -1.49
CA GLY A 99 -21.36 9.00 -1.04
C GLY A 99 -20.56 9.80 -2.05
N GLU A 100 -20.91 9.75 -3.34
CA GLU A 100 -20.19 10.45 -4.42
C GLU A 100 -20.64 11.92 -4.57
N GLY A 101 -21.75 12.29 -3.95
CA GLY A 101 -22.30 13.65 -3.95
C GLY A 101 -21.69 14.51 -2.84
N PRO A 102 -21.75 15.84 -2.99
CA PRO A 102 -21.13 16.78 -2.06
C PRO A 102 -21.92 17.00 -0.76
N GLU A 103 -23.18 16.56 -0.72
CA GLU A 103 -24.13 16.92 0.33
C GLU A 103 -24.50 15.71 1.19
N LEU A 104 -24.45 15.89 2.52
CA LEU A 104 -24.98 14.97 3.50
C LEU A 104 -26.16 15.64 4.22
N ASP A 105 -27.37 15.15 4.00
CA ASP A 105 -28.55 15.64 4.72
C ASP A 105 -28.63 14.99 6.11
N ILE A 106 -28.19 15.75 7.12
CA ILE A 106 -28.20 15.32 8.52
C ILE A 106 -29.63 15.10 9.03
N THR A 107 -30.63 15.82 8.47
CA THR A 107 -32.03 15.72 8.92
C THR A 107 -32.67 14.40 8.51
N ALA A 108 -32.16 13.75 7.47
CA ALA A 108 -32.57 12.43 7.02
C ALA A 108 -31.90 11.28 7.81
N LEU A 109 -30.90 11.56 8.64
CA LEU A 109 -30.18 10.54 9.40
C LEU A 109 -30.90 10.17 10.70
N THR A 110 -31.14 8.88 10.90
CA THR A 110 -31.80 8.36 12.13
C THR A 110 -30.83 7.65 13.08
N ALA A 111 -29.72 7.10 12.56
CA ALA A 111 -28.77 6.31 13.34
C ALA A 111 -27.30 6.67 13.08
N GLY A 112 -27.01 7.82 12.48
CA GLY A 112 -25.66 8.23 12.07
C GLY A 112 -25.27 7.66 10.70
N GLY A 113 -24.00 7.78 10.33
CA GLY A 113 -23.51 7.42 8.99
C GLY A 113 -22.66 6.16 8.95
N THR A 114 -22.30 5.76 7.75
CA THR A 114 -21.43 4.64 7.42
C THR A 114 -20.32 5.17 6.54
N MET A 115 -19.10 5.18 7.07
CA MET A 115 -17.93 5.60 6.34
C MET A 115 -17.22 4.40 5.73
N ARG A 116 -17.05 4.40 4.40
CA ARG A 116 -16.41 3.33 3.66
C ARG A 116 -14.99 3.71 3.23
N PHE A 117 -14.06 2.81 3.50
CA PHE A 117 -12.65 2.90 3.11
C PHE A 117 -12.29 1.77 2.18
N LEU A 118 -11.79 2.09 0.99
CA LEU A 118 -11.29 1.06 0.06
C LEU A 118 -9.88 0.60 0.44
N THR A 119 -9.46 -0.51 -0.14
CA THR A 119 -8.05 -0.93 -0.14
C THR A 119 -7.20 -0.02 -1.03
N TRP A 120 -5.90 0.05 -0.76
CA TRP A 120 -4.91 0.77 -1.57
C TRP A 120 -3.76 -0.16 -2.01
N PRO A 121 -2.95 0.22 -3.02
CA PRO A 121 -1.79 -0.57 -3.40
C PRO A 121 -0.81 -0.76 -2.23
N HIS A 122 -0.29 -1.98 -2.09
CA HIS A 122 0.58 -2.39 -0.98
C HIS A 122 -0.06 -2.37 0.42
N ILE A 123 -1.40 -2.40 0.50
CA ILE A 123 -2.10 -2.68 1.75
C ILE A 123 -1.65 -4.03 2.33
N ALA A 124 -1.42 -4.08 3.64
CA ALA A 124 -0.96 -5.29 4.31
C ALA A 124 -1.53 -5.42 5.72
N VAL A 125 -1.81 -6.65 6.15
CA VAL A 125 -2.27 -6.96 7.50
C VAL A 125 -1.31 -6.38 8.55
N GLY A 126 -1.87 -5.75 9.57
CA GLY A 126 -1.11 -5.12 10.66
C GLY A 126 -0.62 -3.71 10.34
N GLN A 127 -0.81 -3.18 9.13
CA GLN A 127 -0.58 -1.76 8.88
C GLN A 127 -1.54 -0.92 9.72
N PHE A 128 -0.99 -0.03 10.55
CA PHE A 128 -1.78 0.86 11.37
C PHE A 128 -2.46 1.94 10.54
N VAL A 129 -3.67 2.31 10.96
CA VAL A 129 -4.46 3.35 10.32
C VAL A 129 -4.94 4.38 11.33
N TRP A 130 -5.09 5.61 10.84
CA TRP A 130 -5.63 6.74 11.57
C TRP A 130 -6.73 7.37 10.74
N LEU A 131 -7.79 7.78 11.41
CA LEU A 131 -8.92 8.42 10.78
C LEU A 131 -9.46 9.51 11.71
N ASP A 132 -9.41 10.73 11.20
CA ASP A 132 -9.99 11.90 11.84
C ASP A 132 -11.15 12.40 11.00
N LEU A 133 -12.27 12.62 11.68
CA LEU A 133 -13.40 13.38 11.15
C LEU A 133 -13.24 14.82 11.61
N LEU A 134 -13.15 15.72 10.65
CA LEU A 134 -13.02 17.15 10.87
C LEU A 134 -14.29 17.84 10.43
N GLY A 135 -14.74 18.80 11.22
CA GLY A 135 -15.97 19.53 10.94
C GLY A 135 -16.03 20.80 11.78
N PHE A 136 -17.12 21.54 11.62
CA PHE A 136 -17.40 22.75 12.39
C PHE A 136 -18.80 22.67 12.93
N LYS A 137 -19.04 23.24 14.11
CA LYS A 137 -20.39 23.47 14.63
C LYS A 137 -21.02 24.68 13.95
N ALA A 138 -22.33 24.87 14.17
CA ALA A 138 -23.06 26.03 13.66
C ALA A 138 -22.47 27.39 14.10
N ASN A 139 -21.78 27.44 15.24
CA ASN A 139 -21.12 28.65 15.75
C ASN A 139 -19.70 28.85 15.18
N GLY A 140 -19.23 27.99 14.27
CA GLY A 140 -17.90 28.05 13.67
C GLY A 140 -16.79 27.38 14.48
N ASP A 141 -17.07 26.85 15.68
CA ASP A 141 -16.06 26.14 16.46
C ASP A 141 -15.69 24.80 15.80
N PRO A 142 -14.40 24.40 15.81
CA PRO A 142 -13.99 23.08 15.35
C PRO A 142 -14.73 21.96 16.08
N HIS A 143 -15.26 21.01 15.32
CA HIS A 143 -15.89 19.79 15.79
C HIS A 143 -15.16 18.59 15.20
N ASN A 144 -14.03 18.23 15.81
CA ASN A 144 -13.18 17.14 15.35
C ASN A 144 -13.36 15.91 16.23
N THR A 145 -13.36 14.71 15.63
CA THR A 145 -13.33 13.44 16.37
C THR A 145 -12.42 12.44 15.69
N ARG A 146 -11.77 11.57 16.49
CA ARG A 146 -10.91 10.50 15.99
C ARG A 146 -11.67 9.19 16.04
N LEU A 147 -11.83 8.54 14.88
CA LEU A 147 -12.52 7.27 14.77
C LEU A 147 -11.57 6.06 14.77
N MET A 148 -10.36 6.23 14.24
CA MET A 148 -9.34 5.16 14.22
C MET A 148 -8.00 5.69 14.73
N LYS A 149 -7.28 4.86 15.48
CA LYS A 149 -5.97 5.20 16.04
C LYS A 149 -5.14 3.95 16.31
N ALA A 150 -3.86 3.99 15.98
CA ALA A 150 -2.89 3.00 16.46
C ALA A 150 -2.75 3.00 18.00
N PRO A 151 -2.45 1.85 18.64
CA PRO A 151 -2.30 0.53 18.03
C PRO A 151 -3.62 -0.24 17.87
N GLY A 152 -4.77 0.33 18.27
CA GLY A 152 -6.07 -0.36 18.26
C GLY A 152 -6.70 -0.49 16.88
N SER A 153 -6.22 0.26 15.89
CA SER A 153 -6.75 0.30 14.53
C SER A 153 -5.68 -0.10 13.52
N TYR A 154 -5.90 -1.23 12.85
CA TYR A 154 -4.99 -1.77 11.85
C TYR A 154 -5.75 -2.54 10.78
N VAL A 155 -5.12 -2.69 9.62
CA VAL A 155 -5.63 -3.52 8.52
C VAL A 155 -5.69 -4.97 8.96
N ASN A 156 -6.84 -5.61 8.78
CA ASN A 156 -7.04 -7.04 8.99
C ASN A 156 -7.30 -7.76 7.66
N GLN A 157 -7.26 -9.09 7.67
CA GLN A 157 -7.45 -9.89 6.45
C GLN A 157 -8.83 -9.68 5.83
N GLY A 158 -9.89 -9.54 6.65
CA GLY A 158 -11.25 -9.32 6.16
C GLY A 158 -11.40 -8.03 5.36
N TRP A 159 -10.72 -6.94 5.75
CA TRP A 159 -10.69 -5.70 4.97
C TRP A 159 -10.06 -5.94 3.60
N ILE A 160 -8.92 -6.65 3.54
CA ILE A 160 -8.24 -6.95 2.27
C ILE A 160 -9.11 -7.80 1.37
N ASP A 161 -9.68 -8.89 1.89
CA ASP A 161 -10.49 -9.84 1.10
C ASP A 161 -11.78 -9.18 0.59
N GLN A 162 -12.39 -8.32 1.39
CA GLN A 162 -13.59 -7.59 1.02
C GLN A 162 -13.30 -6.44 0.05
N GLY A 163 -12.08 -5.88 0.05
CA GLY A 163 -11.72 -4.72 -0.75
C GLY A 163 -12.15 -3.38 -0.14
N TRP A 164 -12.90 -3.40 0.97
CA TRP A 164 -13.27 -2.22 1.74
C TRP A 164 -13.56 -2.54 3.21
N MET A 165 -13.62 -1.50 4.03
CA MET A 165 -14.02 -1.55 5.43
C MET A 165 -15.05 -0.45 5.70
N ASP A 166 -16.11 -0.81 6.40
CA ASP A 166 -17.14 0.11 6.85
C ASP A 166 -16.94 0.44 8.32
N LEU A 167 -17.03 1.73 8.65
CA LEU A 167 -16.92 2.25 9.99
C LEU A 167 -18.13 3.09 10.33
N LYS A 168 -18.69 2.89 11.52
CA LYS A 168 -19.82 3.70 11.97
C LYS A 168 -19.38 5.13 12.26
N VAL A 169 -20.03 6.09 11.63
CA VAL A 169 -19.94 7.50 12.02
C VAL A 169 -21.03 7.79 13.06
N PRO A 170 -20.67 8.20 14.29
CA PRO A 170 -21.66 8.41 15.34
C PRO A 170 -22.66 9.51 14.96
N TYR A 171 -23.95 9.25 15.16
CA TYR A 171 -24.97 10.29 15.01
C TYR A 171 -24.73 11.49 15.93
N SER A 172 -24.19 11.23 17.13
CA SER A 172 -23.84 12.26 18.10
C SER A 172 -22.82 13.28 17.58
N TYR A 173 -21.98 12.88 16.62
CA TYR A 173 -21.06 13.78 15.93
C TYR A 173 -21.77 14.52 14.80
N LEU A 174 -22.47 13.78 13.93
CA LEU A 174 -23.09 14.36 12.73
C LEU A 174 -24.16 15.40 13.06
N LYS A 175 -24.97 15.17 14.09
CA LYS A 175 -26.06 16.08 14.48
C LYS A 175 -25.59 17.45 14.96
N ASP A 176 -24.33 17.56 15.39
CA ASP A 176 -23.76 18.79 15.94
C ASP A 176 -22.96 19.59 14.87
N LEU A 177 -22.91 19.11 13.63
CA LEU A 177 -22.30 19.81 12.51
C LEU A 177 -23.13 21.04 12.11
N GLY A 178 -22.45 22.15 11.81
CA GLY A 178 -23.05 23.34 11.22
C GLY A 178 -23.48 23.10 9.78
N MET A 179 -24.46 23.87 9.31
CA MET A 179 -24.81 23.86 7.88
C MET A 179 -23.68 24.48 7.07
N ALA A 180 -23.44 23.96 5.87
CA ALA A 180 -22.60 24.65 4.89
C ALA A 180 -23.23 26.02 4.60
N GLY A 181 -22.44 27.09 4.70
CA GLY A 181 -22.93 28.46 4.63
C GLY A 181 -23.81 28.72 3.40
N ILE A 182 -24.96 29.35 3.64
CA ILE A 182 -25.76 30.07 2.65
C ILE A 182 -25.44 31.56 2.82
#